data_AF-A0A914SC76-F1
#
_entry.id   AF-A0A914SC76-F1
#
_cell.length_a   1.000
_cell.length_b   1.000
_cell.length_c   1.000
_cell.angle_alpha   90.00
_cell.angle_beta   90.00
_cell.angle_gamma   90.00
#
_symmetry.space_group_name_H-M   'P 1'
#
loop_
_entity.id
_entity.type
_entity.pdbx_description
1 polymer ?
#
loop_
_entity_poly.entity_id
_entity_poly.type
_entity_poly.pdbx_seq_one_letter_code
_entity_poly.pdbx_strand_id
1 'polypeptide(L)'
;MFESNYIEARGNRVKINDFGLQTVQKMLEFCETDNIKEFNGYECELFGIAHKYHVNDLLNFICNKMVKNVSSRNFDSCLQLAKMYDLNDFKEWLLKTSFSK
;
A
#
# COMPACT_ATOMS: atom_id res chain seq x y z
N MET A 1 4.43 -10.22 -14.27
CA MET A 1 3.64 -11.46 -14.04
C MET A 1 3.13 -12.07 -15.33
N PHE A 2 2.41 -11.33 -16.19
CA PHE A 2 1.75 -11.89 -17.38
C PHE A 2 2.67 -12.12 -18.60
N GLU A 3 3.83 -11.46 -18.67
CA GLU A 3 4.81 -11.62 -19.77
C GLU A 3 5.92 -12.62 -19.43
N SER A 4 5.58 -13.73 -18.79
CA SER A 4 6.57 -14.74 -18.38
C SER A 4 6.24 -16.12 -18.93
N ASN A 5 7.26 -16.94 -19.24
CA ASN A 5 7.07 -18.32 -19.75
C ASN A 5 6.61 -19.32 -18.67
N TYR A 6 6.09 -18.84 -17.54
CA TYR A 6 5.60 -19.69 -16.45
C TYR A 6 4.20 -20.25 -16.76
N ILE A 7 3.90 -21.40 -16.14
CA ILE A 7 2.64 -22.14 -16.34
C ILE A 7 1.41 -21.27 -16.02
N GLU A 8 1.55 -20.35 -15.07
CA GLU A 8 0.53 -19.38 -14.67
C GLU A 8 0.13 -18.42 -15.81
N ALA A 9 1.07 -18.06 -16.70
CA ALA A 9 0.80 -17.20 -17.85
C ALA A 9 -0.03 -17.88 -18.93
N ARG A 10 -0.05 -19.23 -18.98
CA ARG A 10 -0.82 -20.00 -19.97
C ARG A 10 -2.30 -20.14 -19.61
N GLY A 11 -2.66 -19.88 -18.35
CA GLY A 11 -4.02 -20.09 -17.84
C GLY A 11 -4.91 -18.85 -17.77
N ASN A 12 -4.36 -17.64 -18.03
CA ASN A 12 -5.03 -16.35 -17.77
C ASN A 12 -5.66 -16.26 -16.37
N ARG A 13 -5.08 -16.97 -15.39
CA ARG A 13 -5.59 -17.06 -14.02
C ARG A 13 -4.45 -16.85 -13.05
N VAL A 14 -4.57 -15.82 -12.21
CA VAL A 14 -3.63 -15.55 -11.12
C VAL A 14 -4.33 -15.84 -9.81
N LYS A 15 -3.72 -16.68 -8.96
CA LYS A 15 -4.23 -17.00 -7.64
C LYS A 15 -3.50 -16.14 -6.59
N ILE A 16 -4.26 -15.37 -5.83
CA ILE A 16 -3.74 -14.54 -4.72
C ILE A 16 -4.18 -15.19 -3.41
N ASN A 17 -3.23 -15.65 -2.59
CA ASN A 17 -3.52 -16.32 -1.30
C ASN A 17 -3.07 -15.50 -0.08
N ASP A 18 -2.23 -14.49 -0.30
CA ASP A 18 -1.57 -13.74 0.78
C ASP A 18 -2.42 -12.58 1.33
N PHE A 19 -3.52 -12.25 0.66
CA PHE A 19 -4.36 -11.10 0.98
C PHE A 19 -5.83 -11.49 1.00
N GLY A 20 -6.59 -10.84 1.87
CA GLY A 20 -8.04 -11.00 1.93
C GLY A 20 -8.73 -10.49 0.66
N LEU A 21 -9.92 -11.01 0.38
CA LEU A 21 -10.71 -10.63 -0.80
C LEU A 21 -10.92 -9.11 -0.88
N GLN A 22 -11.20 -8.47 0.26
CA GLN A 22 -11.46 -7.03 0.32
C GLN A 22 -10.22 -6.20 -0.03
N THR A 23 -9.04 -6.59 0.45
CA THR A 23 -7.76 -5.95 0.12
C THR A 23 -7.49 -6.03 -1.38
N VAL A 24 -7.69 -7.21 -1.98
CA VAL A 24 -7.53 -7.42 -3.42
C VAL A 24 -8.53 -6.59 -4.21
N GLN A 25 -9.80 -6.57 -3.80
CA GLN A 25 -10.83 -5.76 -4.45
C GLN A 25 -10.50 -4.27 -4.45
N LYS A 26 -9.95 -3.74 -3.35
CA LYS A 26 -9.54 -2.34 -3.27
C LYS A 26 -8.31 -2.02 -4.11
N MET A 27 -7.35 -2.94 -4.21
CA MET A 27 -6.24 -2.80 -5.16
C MET A 27 -6.77 -2.73 -6.60
N LEU A 28 -7.73 -3.61 -6.96
CA LEU A 28 -8.35 -3.59 -8.28
C LEU A 28 -9.18 -2.33 -8.51
N GLU A 29 -9.95 -1.87 -7.51
CA GLU A 29 -10.68 -0.59 -7.56
C GLU A 29 -9.72 0.56 -7.88
N PHE A 30 -8.56 0.59 -7.23
CA PHE A 30 -7.53 1.59 -7.50
C PHE A 30 -6.98 1.46 -8.92
N CYS A 31 -6.64 0.26 -9.39
CA CYS A 31 -6.12 0.06 -10.75
C CYS A 31 -7.10 0.54 -11.84
N GLU A 32 -8.41 0.44 -11.59
CA GLU A 32 -9.43 0.86 -12.56
C GLU A 32 -9.82 2.34 -12.44
N THR A 33 -9.65 2.96 -11.27
CA THR A 33 -10.24 4.28 -10.97
C THR A 33 -9.26 5.32 -10.39
N ASP A 34 -8.01 4.94 -10.15
CA ASP A 34 -6.99 5.71 -9.43
C ASP A 34 -7.45 6.18 -8.03
N ASN A 35 -8.44 5.51 -7.44
CA ASN A 35 -9.01 5.89 -6.15
C ASN A 35 -9.55 4.69 -5.37
N ILE A 36 -9.74 4.88 -4.05
CA ILE A 36 -10.35 3.90 -3.14
C ILE A 36 -11.39 4.63 -2.30
N LYS A 37 -12.67 4.26 -2.42
CA LYS A 37 -13.77 4.92 -1.69
C LYS A 37 -13.73 4.67 -0.19
N GLU A 38 -13.43 3.44 0.21
CA GLU A 38 -13.39 3.01 1.62
C GLU A 38 -11.98 2.57 2.01
N PHE A 39 -11.11 3.55 2.23
CA PHE A 39 -9.70 3.34 2.52
C PHE A 39 -9.42 2.95 3.98
N ASN A 40 -10.18 3.53 4.91
CA ASN A 40 -9.91 3.40 6.35
C ASN A 40 -10.05 1.95 6.83
N GLY A 41 -9.12 1.49 7.65
CA GLY A 41 -9.09 0.13 8.20
C GLY A 41 -8.38 -0.90 7.33
N TYR A 42 -7.93 -0.52 6.13
CA TYR A 42 -7.19 -1.39 5.21
C TYR A 42 -5.76 -0.90 4.93
N GLU A 43 -5.29 0.15 5.60
CA GLU A 43 -4.04 0.85 5.26
C GLU A 43 -2.84 -0.08 5.26
N CYS A 44 -2.69 -0.89 6.31
CA CYS A 44 -1.59 -1.84 6.45
C CYS A 44 -1.62 -2.94 5.38
N GLU A 45 -2.79 -3.50 5.09
CA GLU A 45 -2.95 -4.56 4.10
C GLU A 45 -2.78 -4.03 2.68
N LEU A 46 -3.31 -2.84 2.40
CA LEU A 46 -3.14 -2.12 1.15
C LEU A 46 -1.67 -1.78 0.90
N PHE A 47 -0.92 -1.42 1.95
CA PHE A 47 0.53 -1.28 1.84
C PHE A 47 1.19 -2.60 1.45
N GLY A 48 0.84 -3.70 2.14
CA GLY A 48 1.41 -5.01 1.89
C GLY A 48 1.17 -5.49 0.46
N ILE A 49 -0.05 -5.36 -0.05
CA ILE A 49 -0.39 -5.78 -1.41
C ILE A 49 0.27 -4.89 -2.46
N ALA A 50 0.27 -3.57 -2.25
CA ALA A 50 0.89 -2.63 -3.18
C ALA A 50 2.40 -2.86 -3.29
N HIS A 51 3.07 -3.11 -2.16
CA HIS A 51 4.49 -3.43 -2.14
C HIS A 51 4.78 -4.79 -2.82
N LYS A 52 4.02 -5.85 -2.48
CA LYS A 52 4.23 -7.20 -3.03
C LYS A 52 3.99 -7.29 -4.55
N TYR A 53 3.00 -6.56 -5.06
CA TYR A 53 2.68 -6.54 -6.48
C TYR A 53 3.31 -5.35 -7.23
N HIS A 54 4.17 -4.57 -6.58
CA HIS A 54 4.87 -3.41 -7.14
C HIS A 54 3.94 -2.37 -7.78
N VAL A 55 2.80 -2.11 -7.15
CA VAL A 55 1.85 -1.06 -7.56
C VAL A 55 2.26 0.26 -6.91
N ASN A 56 3.29 0.90 -7.47
CA ASN A 56 3.92 2.10 -6.88
C ASN A 56 2.96 3.28 -6.74
N ASP A 57 2.04 3.47 -7.69
CA ASP A 57 1.05 4.55 -7.63
C ASP A 57 0.08 4.37 -6.45
N LEU A 58 -0.26 3.11 -6.14
CA LEU A 58 -1.05 2.78 -4.96
C LEU A 58 -0.26 3.06 -3.68
N LEU A 59 1.03 2.71 -3.60
CA LEU A 59 1.90 3.07 -2.47
C LEU A 59 1.90 4.58 -2.23
N ASN A 60 2.08 5.36 -3.30
CA ASN A 60 2.06 6.83 -3.22
C ASN A 60 0.70 7.36 -2.77
N PHE A 61 -0.40 6.80 -3.28
CA PHE A 61 -1.76 7.15 -2.84
C PHE A 61 -1.95 6.89 -1.33
N ILE A 62 -1.55 5.71 -0.85
CA ILE A 62 -1.67 5.33 0.56
C ILE A 62 -0.84 6.27 1.43
N CYS A 63 0.43 6.52 1.08
CA CYS A 63 1.31 7.48 1.76
C CYS A 63 0.65 8.87 1.86
N ASN A 64 0.13 9.40 0.75
CA ASN A 64 -0.53 10.70 0.70
C ASN A 64 -1.79 10.78 1.57
N LYS A 65 -2.56 9.69 1.68
CA LYS A 65 -3.73 9.60 2.57
C LYS A 65 -3.29 9.52 4.03
N MET A 66 -2.27 8.73 4.34
CA MET A 66 -1.75 8.60 5.70
C MET A 66 -1.18 9.92 6.19
N VAL A 67 -0.35 10.61 5.39
CA VAL A 67 0.22 11.95 5.70
C VAL A 67 -0.85 12.92 6.21
N LYS A 68 -2.00 12.98 5.55
CA LYS A 68 -3.11 13.88 5.92
C LYS A 68 -3.75 13.55 7.28
N ASN A 69 -3.61 12.30 7.73
CA ASN A 69 -4.22 11.77 8.95
C ASN A 69 -3.18 11.43 10.04
N VAL A 70 -1.90 11.78 9.85
CA VAL A 70 -0.86 11.56 10.88
C VAL A 70 -1.15 12.42 12.10
N SER A 71 -1.13 11.78 13.27
CA SER A 71 -1.34 12.34 14.59
C SER A 71 -0.35 11.71 15.58
N SER A 72 -0.20 12.29 16.77
CA SER A 72 0.63 11.70 17.82
C SER A 72 0.20 10.27 18.20
N ARG A 73 -1.07 9.91 17.97
CA ARG A 73 -1.61 8.59 18.32
C ARG A 73 -1.23 7.48 17.32
N ASN A 74 -1.03 7.82 16.05
CA ASN A 74 -0.74 6.84 14.99
C ASN A 74 0.67 6.99 14.40
N PHE A 75 1.46 7.96 14.90
CA PHE A 75 2.81 8.25 14.41
C PHE A 75 3.74 7.03 14.47
N ASP A 76 3.80 6.35 15.62
CA ASP A 76 4.66 5.18 15.80
C ASP A 76 4.30 4.05 14.85
N SER A 77 3.00 3.81 14.66
CA SER A 77 2.49 2.80 13.71
C SER A 77 2.87 3.16 12.26
N CYS A 78 2.75 4.44 11.87
CA CYS A 78 3.17 4.91 10.55
C CYS A 78 4.68 4.74 10.35
N LEU A 79 5.49 5.07 11.36
CA LEU A 79 6.93 4.94 11.31
C LEU A 79 7.37 3.48 11.23
N GLN A 80 6.70 2.60 11.96
CA GLN A 80 6.94 1.16 11.89
C GLN A 80 6.61 0.59 10.51
N LEU A 81 5.49 0.98 9.91
CA LEU A 81 5.13 0.60 8.53
C LEU A 81 6.19 1.09 7.53
N ALA A 82 6.61 2.35 7.63
CA ALA A 82 7.62 2.91 6.75
C ALA A 82 8.95 2.14 6.83
N LYS A 83 9.35 1.69 8.03
CA LYS A 83 10.53 0.84 8.22
C LYS A 83 10.33 -0.58 7.67
N MET A 84 9.15 -1.16 7.87
CA MET A 84 8.84 -2.53 7.47
C MET A 84 8.86 -2.71 5.94
N TYR A 85 8.44 -1.69 5.20
CA TYR A 85 8.35 -1.71 3.73
C TYR A 85 9.43 -0.87 3.03
N ASP A 86 10.52 -0.52 3.74
CA ASP A 86 11.66 0.28 3.22
C ASP A 86 11.25 1.59 2.51
N LEU A 87 10.24 2.28 3.04
CA LEU A 87 9.70 3.52 2.48
C LEU A 87 10.51 4.72 2.99
N ASN A 88 11.70 4.91 2.46
CA ASN A 88 12.64 5.92 2.96
C ASN A 88 12.08 7.35 2.86
N ASP A 89 11.47 7.73 1.74
CA ASP A 89 10.87 9.07 1.59
C ASP A 89 9.76 9.34 2.61
N PHE A 90 8.88 8.36 2.85
CA PHE A 90 7.79 8.48 3.81
C PHE A 90 8.31 8.53 5.25
N LYS A 91 9.32 7.72 5.57
CA LYS A 91 10.02 7.75 6.86
C LYS A 91 10.70 9.10 7.12
N GLU A 92 11.43 9.64 6.14
CA GLU A 92 12.07 10.95 6.26
C GLU A 92 11.04 12.07 6.46
N TRP A 93 9.92 12.00 5.75
CA TRP A 93 8.81 12.95 5.92
C TRP A 93 8.21 12.89 7.33
N LEU A 94 7.98 11.68 7.87
CA LEU A 94 7.47 11.49 9.24
C LEU A 94 8.41 12.11 10.27
N LEU A 95 9.72 11.81 10.17
CA LEU A 95 10.72 12.32 11.10
C LEU A 95 10.84 13.85 11.04
N LYS A 96 10.84 14.47 9.85
CA LYS A 96 10.86 15.94 9.72
C LYS A 96 9.64 16.58 10.36
N THR A 97 8.46 15.96 10.22
CA THR A 97 7.21 16.49 10.77
C THR A 97 7.14 16.37 12.29
N SER A 98 7.75 15.34 12.90
CA SER A 98 7.73 15.16 14.36
C SER A 98 8.58 16.19 15.13
N PHE A 99 9.62 16.76 14.52
CA PHE A 99 10.48 17.78 15.15
C PHE A 99 10.01 19.22 14.92
N SER A 100 8.94 19.42 14.14
CA SER A 100 8.43 20.76 13.78
C SER A 100 7.13 21.15 14.50
N LYS A 101 6.61 20.30 15.40
CA LYS A 101 5.48 20.59 16.29
C LYS A 101 5.96 20.77 17.72
#